data_AF-A0AAD9KPR3-F1
#
_entry.id   AF-A0AAD9KPR3-F1
#
_cell.length_a   1.000
_cell.length_b   1.000
_cell.length_c   1.000
_cell.angle_alpha   90.00
_cell.angle_beta   90.00
_cell.angle_gamma   90.00
#
_symmetry.space_group_name_H-M   'P 1'
#
loop_
_entity.id
_entity.type
_entity.pdbx_description
1 polymer ?
#
loop_
_entity_poly.entity_id
_entity_poly.type
_entity_poly.pdbx_seq_one_letter_code
_entity_poly.pdbx_strand_id
1 'polypeptide(L)'
;MDWMARAIACLKDGKAPGGDGIPAEVWKHGGDNLFSRLHQLITNAWEAFDTVGRTRIWQLLRTYGCPEKFTTMIEALHTGMMANVSVGGEVSESFGVTNGVKQGSVLAPTLFSIFLSELLDEAFRDMGDGV
;
A
#
# COMPACT_ATOMS: atom_id res chain seq x y z
N MET A 1 13.62 -5.40 -11.81
CA MET A 1 12.63 -6.21 -12.54
C MET A 1 13.13 -7.61 -12.85
N ASP A 2 14.37 -7.81 -13.33
CA ASP A 2 14.90 -9.14 -13.70
C ASP A 2 14.81 -10.21 -12.59
N TRP A 3 15.19 -9.89 -11.35
CA TRP A 3 15.11 -10.85 -10.24
C TRP A 3 13.67 -11.34 -9.96
N MET A 4 12.69 -10.47 -10.17
CA MET A 4 11.28 -10.75 -9.90
C MET A 4 10.72 -11.66 -11.00
N ALA A 5 11.07 -11.38 -12.26
CA ALA A 5 10.77 -12.25 -13.38
C ALA A 5 11.36 -13.66 -13.18
N ARG A 6 12.60 -13.73 -12.68
CA ARG A 6 13.25 -15.01 -12.35
C ARG A 6 12.56 -15.74 -11.20
N ALA A 7 12.17 -15.03 -10.14
CA ALA A 7 11.45 -15.63 -9.01
C ALA A 7 10.10 -16.23 -9.45
N ILE A 8 9.40 -15.55 -10.35
CA ILE A 8 8.10 -15.99 -10.88
C ILE A 8 8.26 -17.19 -11.83
N ALA A 9 9.28 -17.18 -12.69
CA ALA A 9 9.61 -18.31 -13.54
C ALA A 9 9.89 -19.59 -12.74
N CYS A 10 10.41 -19.45 -11.52
CA CYS A 10 10.69 -20.56 -10.59
C CYS A 10 9.45 -21.09 -9.83
N LEU A 11 8.27 -20.49 -9.96
CA LEU A 11 7.05 -21.04 -9.34
C LEU A 11 6.75 -22.45 -9.88
N LYS A 12 6.06 -23.29 -9.12
CA LYS A 12 5.72 -24.66 -9.56
C LYS A 12 4.37 -24.66 -10.27
N ASP A 13 4.30 -25.33 -11.42
CA ASP A 13 3.06 -25.53 -12.17
C ASP A 13 2.21 -26.65 -11.57
N GLY A 14 0.91 -26.60 -11.84
CA GLY A 14 -0.07 -27.61 -11.42
C GLY A 14 -0.30 -27.68 -9.92
N LYS A 15 0.06 -26.63 -9.18
CA LYS A 15 -0.27 -26.50 -7.75
C LYS A 15 -1.66 -25.91 -7.60
N ALA A 16 -2.37 -26.38 -6.57
CA ALA A 16 -3.63 -25.77 -6.18
C ALA A 16 -3.41 -24.27 -5.90
N PRO A 17 -4.32 -23.38 -6.39
CA PRO A 17 -4.26 -21.97 -6.08
C PRO A 17 -4.27 -21.70 -4.56
N GLY A 18 -3.78 -20.52 -4.17
CA GLY A 18 -3.88 -20.07 -2.79
C GLY A 18 -5.32 -19.77 -2.38
N GLY A 19 -5.49 -19.20 -1.19
CA GLY A 19 -6.81 -18.71 -0.75
C GLY A 19 -7.41 -17.62 -1.65
N ASP A 20 -6.59 -17.03 -2.51
CA ASP A 20 -6.96 -16.06 -3.55
C ASP A 20 -7.56 -16.71 -4.82
N GLY A 21 -7.47 -18.04 -4.97
CA GLY A 21 -7.94 -18.72 -6.16
C GLY A 21 -7.10 -18.49 -7.41
N ILE A 22 -5.94 -17.80 -7.32
CA ILE A 22 -5.10 -17.44 -8.47
C ILE A 22 -4.02 -18.50 -8.72
N PRO A 23 -4.03 -19.21 -9.86
CA PRO A 23 -2.98 -20.18 -10.21
C PRO A 23 -1.62 -19.50 -10.47
N ALA A 24 -0.53 -20.21 -10.19
CA ALA A 24 0.84 -19.72 -10.43
C ALA A 24 1.09 -19.37 -11.92
N GLU A 25 0.39 -20.06 -12.81
CA GLU A 25 0.49 -19.92 -14.26
C GLU A 25 -0.01 -18.56 -14.76
N VAL A 26 -0.95 -17.92 -14.05
CA VAL A 26 -1.40 -16.56 -14.37
C VAL A 26 -0.23 -15.59 -14.29
N TRP A 27 0.59 -15.73 -13.25
CA TRP A 27 1.78 -14.91 -13.04
C TRP A 27 2.87 -15.21 -14.08
N LYS A 28 3.07 -16.49 -14.41
CA LYS A 28 4.09 -16.89 -15.39
C LYS A 28 3.77 -16.47 -16.82
N HIS A 29 2.49 -16.55 -17.22
CA HIS A 29 2.06 -16.29 -18.59
C HIS A 29 1.48 -14.89 -18.79
N GLY A 30 1.24 -14.13 -17.72
CA GLY A 30 0.73 -12.75 -17.81
C GLY A 30 1.65 -11.79 -18.55
N GLY A 31 2.92 -12.16 -18.73
CA GLY A 31 3.92 -11.41 -19.50
C GLY A 31 4.21 -10.01 -18.93
N ASP A 32 5.04 -9.25 -19.62
CA ASP A 32 5.48 -7.92 -19.16
C ASP A 32 4.32 -6.93 -18.97
N ASN A 33 3.22 -7.11 -19.70
CA ASN A 33 2.04 -6.24 -19.61
C ASN A 33 1.33 -6.36 -18.25
N LEU A 34 1.12 -7.58 -17.73
CA LEU A 34 0.54 -7.78 -16.41
C LEU A 34 1.40 -7.11 -15.33
N PHE A 35 2.72 -7.32 -15.38
CA PHE A 35 3.64 -6.74 -14.40
C PHE A 35 3.71 -5.22 -14.48
N SER A 36 3.77 -4.67 -15.68
CA SER A 36 3.78 -3.23 -15.88
C SER A 36 2.50 -2.60 -15.32
N ARG A 37 1.34 -3.22 -15.55
CA ARG A 37 0.05 -2.74 -15.02
C ARG A 37 -0.04 -2.85 -13.51
N LEU A 38 0.36 -3.97 -12.92
CA LEU A 38 0.35 -4.15 -11.47
C LEU A 38 1.33 -3.21 -10.77
N HIS A 39 2.54 -3.07 -11.31
CA HIS A 39 3.49 -2.10 -10.81
C HIS A 39 2.91 -0.69 -10.86
N GLN A 40 2.35 -0.28 -12.00
CA GLN A 40 1.71 1.03 -12.12
C GLN A 40 0.57 1.22 -11.12
N LEU A 41 -0.29 0.20 -10.95
CA LEU A 41 -1.41 0.25 -10.02
C LEU A 41 -0.95 0.40 -8.56
N ILE A 42 0.04 -0.40 -8.14
CA ILE A 42 0.60 -0.33 -6.78
C ILE A 42 1.32 1.01 -6.56
N THR A 43 2.10 1.48 -7.54
CA THR A 43 2.75 2.81 -7.47
C THR A 43 1.73 3.92 -7.34
N ASN A 44 0.67 3.91 -8.17
CA ASN A 44 -0.39 4.92 -8.09
C ASN A 44 -1.11 4.88 -6.74
N ALA A 45 -1.40 3.69 -6.21
CA ALA A 45 -2.01 3.55 -4.90
C ALA A 45 -1.10 4.06 -3.78
N TRP A 46 0.21 3.81 -3.89
CA TRP A 46 1.21 4.31 -2.94
C TRP A 46 1.32 5.84 -2.97
N GLU A 47 1.40 6.44 -4.16
CA GLU A 47 1.40 7.90 -4.31
C GLU A 47 0.11 8.52 -3.77
N ALA A 48 -1.04 7.89 -4.03
CA ALA A 48 -2.32 8.32 -3.47
C ALA A 48 -2.32 8.24 -1.93
N PHE A 49 -1.75 7.18 -1.35
CA PHE A 49 -1.65 7.00 0.11
C PHE A 49 -0.93 8.15 0.80
N ASP A 50 0.10 8.74 0.19
CA ASP A 50 0.81 9.90 0.73
C ASP A 50 -0.07 11.18 0.78
N THR A 51 -1.16 11.21 0.00
CA THR A 51 -2.13 12.33 -0.01
C THR A 51 -3.31 12.13 0.94
N VAL A 52 -3.53 10.90 1.42
CA VAL A 52 -4.68 10.57 2.26
C VAL A 52 -4.56 11.23 3.63
N GLY A 53 -5.64 11.86 4.07
CA GLY A 53 -5.76 12.43 5.40
C GLY A 53 -5.65 11.33 6.47
N ARG A 54 -4.76 11.52 7.45
CA ARG A 54 -4.46 10.54 8.50
C ARG A 54 -5.68 10.05 9.26
N THR A 55 -6.69 10.91 9.43
CA THR A 55 -7.97 10.56 10.07
C THR A 55 -8.62 9.33 9.44
N ARG A 56 -8.56 9.19 8.10
CA ARG A 56 -9.12 8.02 7.41
C ARG A 56 -8.36 6.74 7.76
N ILE A 57 -7.03 6.81 7.84
CA ILE A 57 -6.19 5.67 8.24
C ILE A 57 -6.55 5.21 9.66
N TRP A 58 -6.73 6.15 10.60
CA TRP A 58 -7.12 5.84 11.97
C TRP A 58 -8.51 5.22 12.06
N GLN A 59 -9.45 5.68 11.22
CA GLN A 59 -10.77 5.08 11.12
C GLN A 59 -10.70 3.64 10.59
N LEU A 60 -9.90 3.40 9.54
CA LEU A 60 -9.70 2.05 9.01
C LEU A 60 -9.13 1.11 10.07
N LEU A 61 -8.09 1.52 10.79
CA LEU A 61 -7.55 0.71 11.89
C LEU A 61 -8.64 0.28 12.88
N ARG A 62 -9.55 1.19 13.25
CA ARG A 62 -10.67 0.88 14.15
C ARG A 62 -11.69 -0.06 13.49
N THR A 63 -12.03 0.16 12.22
CA THR A 63 -12.94 -0.72 11.45
C THR A 63 -12.40 -2.14 11.37
N TYR A 64 -11.10 -2.32 11.17
CA TYR A 64 -10.43 -3.61 11.13
C TYR A 64 -10.17 -4.21 12.53
N GLY A 65 -10.65 -3.59 13.61
CA GLY A 65 -10.58 -4.11 14.96
C GLY A 65 -9.24 -3.92 15.67
N CYS A 66 -8.39 -2.98 15.20
CA CYS A 66 -7.19 -2.60 15.92
C CYS A 66 -7.58 -2.05 17.30
N PRO A 67 -6.98 -2.55 18.42
CA PRO A 67 -7.36 -2.06 19.74
C PRO A 67 -7.05 -0.57 19.90
N GLU A 68 -7.95 0.18 20.54
CA GLU A 68 -7.85 1.65 20.64
C GLU A 68 -6.49 2.12 21.16
N LYS A 69 -5.92 1.42 22.14
CA LYS A 69 -4.58 1.73 22.66
C LYS A 69 -3.50 1.73 21.56
N PHE A 70 -3.54 0.75 20.65
CA PHE A 70 -2.62 0.72 19.51
C PHE A 70 -2.91 1.83 18.52
N THR A 71 -4.19 2.06 18.19
CA THR A 71 -4.58 3.15 17.29
C THR A 71 -4.12 4.51 17.83
N THR A 72 -4.32 4.80 19.11
CA THR A 72 -3.85 6.03 19.77
C THR A 72 -2.32 6.14 19.72
N MET A 73 -1.57 5.06 19.95
CA MET A 73 -0.12 5.09 19.83
C MET A 73 0.34 5.40 18.40
N ILE A 74 -0.29 4.78 17.40
CA ILE A 74 0.03 5.03 15.98
C ILE A 74 -0.31 6.47 15.60
N GLU A 75 -1.47 6.99 16.03
CA GLU A 75 -1.88 8.38 15.82
C GLU A 75 -0.90 9.36 16.47
N ALA A 76 -0.48 9.09 17.71
CA ALA A 76 0.49 9.92 18.41
C ALA A 76 1.86 9.97 17.71
N LEU A 77 2.33 8.85 17.13
CA LEU A 77 3.57 8.80 16.35
C LEU A 77 3.54 9.70 15.11
N HIS A 78 2.35 10.07 14.65
CA HIS A 78 2.14 10.90 13.47
C HIS A 78 1.51 12.26 13.82
N THR A 79 1.36 12.61 15.08
CA THR A 79 0.83 13.93 15.48
C THR A 79 1.94 14.96 15.56
N GLY A 80 1.70 16.19 15.08
CA GLY A 80 2.65 17.30 15.21
C GLY A 80 3.94 17.13 14.39
N MET A 81 3.94 16.26 13.38
CA MET A 81 5.10 16.09 12.50
C MET A 81 5.40 17.39 11.74
N MET A 82 6.68 17.76 11.74
CA MET A 82 7.21 18.88 10.97
C MET A 82 8.24 18.35 9.96
N ALA A 83 8.34 19.00 8.80
CA ALA A 83 9.33 18.69 7.78
C ALA A 83 9.96 19.97 7.23
N ASN A 84 11.15 19.80 6.67
CA ASN A 84 11.89 20.79 5.92
C ASN A 84 12.37 20.14 4.63
N VAL A 85 12.46 20.92 3.55
CA VAL A 85 12.97 20.45 2.26
C VAL A 85 14.40 20.97 2.09
N SER A 86 15.33 20.09 1.77
CA SER A 86 16.74 20.44 1.51
C SER A 86 17.07 20.20 0.04
N VAL A 87 17.43 21.26 -0.69
CA VAL A 87 17.83 21.18 -2.11
C VAL A 87 19.07 22.03 -2.33
N GLY A 88 20.14 21.42 -2.85
CA GLY A 88 21.36 22.14 -3.19
C GLY A 88 22.09 22.81 -2.01
N GLY A 89 21.86 22.33 -0.78
CA GLY A 89 22.44 22.89 0.44
C GLY A 89 21.57 23.94 1.14
N GLU A 90 20.51 24.41 0.49
CA GLU A 90 19.50 25.30 1.07
C GLU A 90 18.39 24.49 1.74
N VAL A 91 17.92 24.94 2.90
CA VAL A 91 16.86 24.29 3.68
C VAL A 91 15.66 25.22 3.78
N SER A 92 14.47 24.70 3.47
CA SER A 92 13.21 25.46 3.60
C SER A 92 12.89 25.77 5.06
N GLU A 93 11.95 26.70 5.27
CA GLU A 93 11.26 26.82 6.56
C GLU A 93 10.54 25.51 6.91
N SER A 94 10.28 25.31 8.21
CA SER A 94 9.63 24.11 8.71
C SER A 94 8.12 24.22 8.52
N PHE A 95 7.50 23.17 7.98
CA PHE A 95 6.06 23.10 7.78
C PHE A 95 5.48 21.82 8.37
N GLY A 96 4.21 21.90 8.78
CA GLY A 96 3.49 20.75 9.33
C GLY A 96 3.18 19.71 8.25
N VAL A 97 3.45 18.44 8.56
CA VAL A 97 3.06 17.31 7.71
C VAL A 97 1.82 16.68 8.32
N THR A 98 0.69 16.81 7.65
CA THR A 98 -0.63 16.32 8.12
C THR A 98 -1.18 15.14 7.32
N ASN A 99 -0.59 14.86 6.15
CA ASN A 99 -0.99 13.76 5.26
C ASN A 99 0.04 12.64 5.25
N GLY A 100 -0.39 11.46 4.81
CA GLY A 100 0.45 10.29 4.67
C GLY A 100 1.11 9.85 5.98
N VAL A 101 2.12 8.99 5.88
CA VAL A 101 2.92 8.50 7.01
C VAL A 101 4.34 9.03 6.92
N LYS A 102 5.09 8.97 8.02
CA LYS A 102 6.50 9.38 7.97
C LYS A 102 7.28 8.49 7.02
N GLN A 103 8.04 9.09 6.09
CA GLN A 103 8.97 8.33 5.25
C GLN A 103 9.99 7.61 6.14
N GLY A 104 10.19 6.31 5.89
CA GLY A 104 11.01 5.45 6.75
C GLY A 104 10.32 4.99 8.04
N SER A 105 9.02 5.28 8.22
CA SER A 105 8.22 4.64 9.26
C SER A 105 8.16 3.13 9.02
N VAL A 106 8.51 2.36 10.05
CA VAL A 106 8.38 0.90 10.04
C VAL A 106 6.91 0.46 9.86
N LEU A 107 5.96 1.33 10.22
CA LEU A 107 4.53 1.06 10.08
C LEU A 107 3.99 1.42 8.69
N ALA A 108 4.74 2.16 7.86
CA ALA A 108 4.26 2.61 6.57
C ALA A 108 3.78 1.45 5.67
N PRO A 109 4.51 0.33 5.52
CA PRO A 109 4.04 -0.78 4.71
C PRO A 109 2.74 -1.40 5.22
N THR A 110 2.60 -1.55 6.54
CA THR A 110 1.38 -2.12 7.15
C THR A 110 0.17 -1.21 6.97
N LEU A 111 0.35 0.10 7.19
CA LEU A 111 -0.72 1.08 7.01
C LEU A 111 -1.13 1.21 5.54
N PHE A 112 -0.16 1.12 4.63
CA PHE A 112 -0.42 1.05 3.20
C PHE A 112 -1.22 -0.21 2.83
N SER A 113 -0.87 -1.39 3.34
CA SER A 113 -1.63 -2.61 3.06
C SER A 113 -3.10 -2.51 3.49
N ILE A 114 -3.36 -1.93 4.68
CA ILE A 114 -4.73 -1.72 5.17
C ILE A 114 -5.50 -0.75 4.29
N PHE A 115 -4.85 0.35 3.88
CA PHE A 115 -5.44 1.31 2.95
C PHE A 115 -5.73 0.68 1.60
N LEU A 116 -4.79 -0.11 1.05
CA LEU A 116 -4.96 -0.80 -0.22
C LEU A 116 -6.12 -1.80 -0.17
N SER A 117 -6.28 -2.54 0.93
CA SER A 117 -7.43 -3.43 1.12
C SER A 117 -8.75 -2.67 1.03
N GLU A 118 -8.89 -1.55 1.75
CA GLU A 118 -10.09 -0.71 1.66
C GLU A 118 -10.32 -0.17 0.23
N LEU A 119 -9.25 0.28 -0.44
CA LEU A 119 -9.33 0.81 -1.79
C LEU A 119 -9.83 -0.25 -2.78
N LEU A 120 -9.35 -1.49 -2.65
CA LEU A 120 -9.79 -2.60 -3.49
C LEU A 120 -11.23 -3.00 -3.17
N ASP A 121 -11.59 -3.10 -1.88
CA ASP A 121 -12.96 -3.40 -1.46
C ASP A 121 -13.96 -2.35 -1.97
N GLU A 122 -13.58 -1.07 -1.97
CA GLU A 122 -14.36 0.01 -2.58
C GLU A 122 -14.45 -0.14 -4.10
N ALA A 123 -13.31 -0.33 -4.77
CA ALA A 123 -13.24 -0.40 -6.23
C ALA A 123 -14.06 -1.56 -6.81
N PHE A 124 -14.15 -2.66 -6.06
CA PHE A 124 -14.87 -3.87 -6.46
C PHE A 124 -16.25 -4.01 -5.82
N ARG A 125 -16.70 -3.06 -4.99
CA ARG A 125 -17.97 -3.18 -4.23
C ARG A 125 -19.18 -3.45 -5.11
N ASP A 126 -19.22 -2.83 -6.30
CA ASP A 126 -20.33 -2.94 -7.24
C ASP A 126 -20.01 -3.87 -8.43
N MET A 127 -18.83 -4.50 -8.43
CA MET A 127 -18.60 -5.63 -9.33
C MET A 127 -19.36 -6.83 -8.77
N GLY A 128 -20.47 -7.19 -9.40
CA GLY A 128 -21.01 -8.55 -9.25
C GLY A 128 -19.94 -9.57 -9.63
N ASP A 129 -20.02 -10.79 -9.07
CA ASP A 129 -19.09 -11.89 -9.31
C ASP A 129 -18.63 -11.90 -10.78
N GLY A 130 -17.43 -11.39 -11.03
CA GLY A 130 -16.89 -11.22 -12.37
C GLY A 130 -16.63 -12.58 -13.01
N VAL A 131 -17.16 -12.74 -14.24
CA VAL A 131 -17.03 -13.85 -15.22
C VAL A 131 -16.42 -15.16 -14.74
#